data_AF-A0AAW1KPM6-F1
#
_entry.id   AF-A0AAW1KPM6-F1
#
_cell.length_a   1.000
_cell.length_b   1.000
_cell.length_c   1.000
_cell.angle_alpha   90.00
_cell.angle_beta   90.00
_cell.angle_gamma   90.00
#
_symmetry.space_group_name_H-M   'P 1'
#
loop_
_entity.id
_entity.type
_entity.pdbx_description
1 polymer ?
#
loop_
_entity_poly.entity_id
_entity_poly.type
_entity_poly.pdbx_seq_one_letter_code
_entity_poly.pdbx_strand_id
1 'polypeptide(L)'
;MERQGNSPTIPTGKTILAWFWKFQQTGSVRNQFVGSSRTVRTPANIDGVREAVERSPARSTRRQSQALNLSNTTLRRIMHKYLMLYPYNIQIVHQLSPQDRPNRLEFSYNIQIVHQLSPQDRPNRLEFCQQLIVK
;
A
#
# COMPACT_ATOMS: atom_id res chain seq x y z
N MET A 1 43.89 4.68 1.86
CA MET A 1 43.53 6.08 1.51
C MET A 1 42.83 6.69 2.71
N GLU A 2 43.60 7.32 3.61
CA GLU A 2 43.06 8.00 4.79
C GLU A 2 42.37 9.31 4.38
N ARG A 3 41.16 9.55 4.89
CA ARG A 3 40.49 10.83 4.72
C ARG A 3 41.17 11.84 5.65
N GLN A 4 41.84 12.84 5.09
CA GLN A 4 42.35 13.97 5.86
C GLN A 4 41.15 14.65 6.55
N GLY A 5 41.11 14.57 7.88
CA GLY A 5 40.13 15.31 8.68
C GLY A 5 40.50 16.79 8.66
N ASN A 6 39.59 17.66 8.21
CA ASN A 6 39.76 19.11 8.34
C ASN A 6 39.98 19.46 9.81
N SER A 7 41.02 20.26 10.09
CA SER A 7 41.18 20.91 11.39
C SER A 7 39.99 21.82 11.69
N PRO A 8 39.58 21.99 12.96
CA PRO A 8 38.47 22.87 13.29
C PRO A 8 38.87 24.31 12.95
N THR A 9 38.35 24.82 11.83
CA THR A 9 38.53 26.20 11.42
C THR A 9 37.87 27.12 12.43
N ILE A 10 38.61 28.12 12.92
CA ILE A 10 38.09 29.14 13.82
C ILE A 10 36.91 29.84 13.11
N PRO A 11 35.70 29.83 13.70
CA PRO A 11 34.54 30.45 13.07
C PRO A 11 34.73 31.96 12.96
N THR A 12 34.34 32.53 11.82
CA THR A 12 34.39 33.98 11.62
C THR A 12 33.41 34.68 12.57
N GLY A 13 33.68 35.94 12.93
CA GLY A 13 32.78 36.72 13.79
C GLY A 13 31.35 36.82 13.26
N LYS A 14 31.17 36.82 11.93
CA LYS A 14 29.85 36.76 11.28
C LYS A 14 29.10 35.46 11.61
N THR A 15 29.81 34.33 11.61
CA THR A 15 29.24 33.02 11.98
C THR A 15 28.80 33.00 13.44
N ILE A 16 29.61 33.55 14.34
CA ILE A 16 29.32 33.63 15.78
C ILE A 16 28.08 34.51 16.03
N LEU A 17 28.01 35.69 15.42
CA LEU A 17 26.84 36.57 15.52
C LEU A 17 25.58 35.93 14.95
N ALA A 18 25.69 35.24 13.81
CA ALA A 18 24.55 34.52 13.22
C ALA A 18 24.04 33.41 14.16
N TRP A 19 24.92 32.68 14.85
CA TRP A 19 24.53 31.70 15.85
C TRP A 19 23.88 32.35 17.07
N PHE A 20 24.41 33.48 17.56
CA PHE A 20 23.84 34.23 18.68
C PHE A 20 22.41 34.68 18.35
N TRP A 21 22.19 35.34 17.22
CA TRP A 21 20.86 35.79 16.80
C TRP A 21 19.89 34.62 16.59
N LYS A 22 20.36 33.54 15.97
CA LYS A 22 19.56 32.32 15.78
C LYS A 22 19.17 31.67 17.12
N PHE A 23 20.08 31.63 18.08
CA PHE A 23 19.83 31.13 19.42
C PHE A 23 18.83 32.01 20.18
N GLN A 24 18.97 33.33 20.13
CA GLN A 24 18.01 34.25 20.76
C GLN A 24 16.59 34.10 20.19
N GLN A 25 16.45 33.85 18.88
CA GLN A 25 15.15 33.73 18.23
C GLN A 25 14.49 32.35 18.40
N THR A 26 15.26 31.27 18.32
CA THR A 26 14.73 29.89 18.24
C THR A 26 15.06 29.04 19.49
N GLY A 27 15.93 29.52 20.38
CA GLY A 27 16.46 28.76 21.52
C GLY A 27 17.46 27.66 21.13
N SER A 28 17.86 27.56 19.85
CA SER A 28 18.76 26.53 19.36
C SER A 28 19.61 27.01 18.18
N VAL A 29 20.88 26.58 18.14
CA VAL A 29 21.80 26.84 17.02
C VAL A 29 21.68 25.75 15.93
N ARG A 30 20.95 24.65 16.19
CA ARG A 30 20.82 23.52 15.26
C ARG A 30 20.27 23.96 13.91
N ASN A 31 20.84 23.45 12.81
CA ASN A 31 20.31 23.71 11.48
C ASN A 31 18.91 23.12 11.35
N GLN A 32 17.93 23.97 11.05
CA GLN A 32 16.60 23.55 10.65
C GLN A 32 16.69 23.03 9.22
N PHE A 33 16.69 21.71 9.06
CA PHE A 33 16.63 21.10 7.75
C PHE A 33 15.18 21.12 7.27
N VAL A 34 14.87 22.03 6.35
CA VAL A 34 13.51 22.18 5.79
C VAL A 34 13.23 21.17 4.65
N GLY A 35 14.26 20.44 4.22
CA GLY A 35 14.17 19.48 3.10
C GLY A 35 13.97 20.15 1.74
N SER A 36 14.07 19.35 0.67
CA SER A 36 13.74 19.81 -0.68
C SER A 36 12.22 19.87 -0.84
N SER A 37 11.73 20.96 -1.44
CA SER A 37 10.33 21.07 -1.85
C SER A 37 9.98 19.95 -2.84
N ARG A 38 8.76 19.42 -2.74
CA ARG A 38 8.27 18.34 -3.62
C ARG A 38 7.52 18.97 -4.79
N THR A 39 8.20 19.13 -5.92
CA THR A 39 7.64 19.78 -7.11
C THR A 39 6.62 18.93 -7.86
N VAL A 40 6.78 17.60 -7.86
CA VAL A 40 5.96 16.71 -8.69
C VAL A 40 4.81 16.05 -7.92
N ARG A 41 4.87 15.98 -6.59
CA ARG A 41 3.81 15.37 -5.75
C ARG A 41 2.86 16.45 -5.22
N THR A 42 2.34 17.25 -6.14
CA THR A 42 1.28 18.22 -5.86
C THR A 42 -0.04 17.51 -5.60
N PRO A 43 -0.99 18.12 -4.85
CA PRO A 43 -2.31 17.55 -4.64
C PRO A 43 -3.01 17.23 -5.98
N ALA A 44 -2.94 18.13 -6.96
CA ALA A 44 -3.49 17.90 -8.30
C ALA A 44 -2.95 16.63 -8.98
N ASN A 45 -1.64 16.36 -8.87
CA ASN A 45 -1.05 15.14 -9.43
C ASN A 45 -1.45 13.89 -8.63
N ILE A 46 -1.68 14.02 -7.32
CA ILE A 46 -2.16 12.91 -6.48
C ILE A 46 -3.59 12.53 -6.91
N ASP A 47 -4.45 13.52 -7.08
CA ASP A 47 -5.84 13.32 -7.50
C ASP A 47 -5.92 12.78 -8.93
N GLY A 48 -5.09 13.28 -9.85
CA GLY A 48 -4.99 12.75 -11.21
C GLY A 48 -4.52 11.29 -11.25
N VAL A 49 -3.60 10.88 -10.36
CA VAL A 49 -3.21 9.47 -10.22
C VAL A 49 -4.34 8.64 -9.65
N ARG A 50 -5.08 9.14 -8.65
CA ARG A 50 -6.24 8.45 -8.07
C ARG A 50 -7.28 8.15 -9.14
N GLU A 51 -7.70 9.18 -9.88
CA GLU A 51 -8.71 9.05 -10.94
C GLU A 51 -8.24 8.09 -12.05
N ALA A 52 -6.96 8.16 -12.43
CA ALA A 52 -6.40 7.26 -13.44
C ALA A 52 -6.39 5.78 -13.01
N VAL A 53 -6.13 5.52 -11.72
CA VAL A 53 -6.18 4.16 -11.17
C VAL A 53 -7.63 3.67 -11.08
N GLU A 54 -8.55 4.50 -10.59
CA GLU A 54 -9.98 4.15 -10.50
C GLU A 54 -10.58 3.85 -11.88
N ARG A 55 -10.23 4.65 -12.89
CA ARG A 55 -10.67 4.43 -14.28
C ARG A 55 -10.15 3.13 -14.89
N SER A 56 -8.96 2.68 -14.50
CA SER A 56 -8.31 1.51 -15.12
C SER A 56 -7.36 0.82 -14.14
N PRO A 57 -7.91 0.03 -13.18
CA PRO A 57 -7.11 -0.59 -12.12
C PRO A 57 -6.14 -1.66 -12.63
N ALA A 58 -6.47 -2.33 -13.74
CA ALA A 58 -5.62 -3.35 -14.35
C ALA A 58 -4.45 -2.79 -15.18
N ARG A 59 -4.38 -1.46 -15.40
CA ARG A 59 -3.35 -0.86 -16.24
C ARG A 59 -2.02 -0.83 -15.51
N SER A 60 -0.94 -1.25 -16.19
CA SER A 60 0.38 -1.28 -15.57
C SER A 60 0.86 0.12 -15.18
N THR A 61 1.63 0.19 -14.09
CA THR A 61 2.25 1.42 -13.56
C THR A 61 3.01 2.17 -14.66
N ARG A 62 3.72 1.46 -15.54
CA ARG A 62 4.46 2.05 -16.67
C ARG A 62 3.56 2.72 -17.70
N ARG A 63 2.43 2.11 -18.04
CA ARG A 63 1.46 2.69 -18.98
C ARG A 63 0.69 3.85 -18.35
N GLN A 64 0.41 3.80 -17.05
CA GLN A 64 -0.19 4.92 -16.33
C GLN A 64 0.79 6.09 -16.22
N SER A 65 2.07 5.83 -15.98
CA SER A 65 3.08 6.90 -15.88
C SER A 65 3.23 7.67 -17.18
N GLN A 66 3.21 6.96 -18.32
CA GLN A 66 3.21 7.56 -19.65
C GLN A 66 1.95 8.40 -19.90
N ALA A 67 0.78 7.91 -19.51
CA ALA A 67 -0.48 8.64 -19.69
C ALA A 67 -0.54 9.94 -18.87
N LEU A 68 0.05 9.95 -17.67
CA LEU A 68 0.06 11.09 -16.76
C LEU A 68 1.30 11.98 -16.91
N ASN A 69 2.22 11.67 -17.84
CA ASN A 69 3.52 12.34 -17.98
C ASN A 69 4.32 12.41 -16.67
N LEU A 70 4.23 11.36 -15.86
CA LEU A 70 4.95 11.21 -14.59
C LEU A 70 6.05 10.16 -14.72
N SER A 71 7.14 10.34 -13.98
CA SER A 71 8.13 9.27 -13.85
C SER A 71 7.52 8.09 -13.08
N ASN A 72 7.90 6.86 -13.48
CA ASN A 72 7.45 5.63 -12.81
C ASN A 72 7.72 5.64 -11.29
N THR A 73 8.88 6.17 -10.89
CA THR A 73 9.26 6.30 -9.47
C THR A 73 8.35 7.25 -8.72
N THR A 74 7.89 8.33 -9.36
CA THR A 74 6.99 9.29 -8.74
C THR A 74 5.59 8.73 -8.62
N LEU A 75 5.07 8.11 -9.69
CA LEU A 75 3.76 7.48 -9.67
C LEU A 75 3.70 6.38 -8.61
N ARG A 76 4.71 5.50 -8.54
CA ARG A 76 4.80 4.47 -7.50
C ARG A 76 4.82 5.06 -6.08
N ARG A 77 5.55 6.16 -5.87
CA ARG A 77 5.57 6.85 -4.57
C ARG A 77 4.21 7.46 -4.24
N ILE A 78 3.50 8.02 -5.21
CA ILE A 78 2.13 8.55 -5.02
C ILE A 78 1.18 7.42 -4.62
N MET A 79 1.16 6.33 -5.39
CA MET A 79 0.33 5.16 -5.11
C MET A 79 0.55 4.62 -3.70
N HIS A 80 1.80 4.34 -3.31
CA HIS A 80 2.08 3.73 -2.00
C HIS A 80 1.97 4.72 -0.82
N LYS A 81 2.49 5.94 -0.93
CA LYS A 81 2.61 6.85 0.22
C LYS A 81 1.41 7.75 0.46
N TYR A 82 0.63 8.03 -0.60
CA TYR A 82 -0.47 9.00 -0.53
C TYR A 82 -1.82 8.32 -0.72
N LEU A 83 -1.90 7.36 -1.64
CA LEU A 83 -3.15 6.64 -1.92
C LEU A 83 -3.25 5.32 -1.16
N MET A 84 -2.19 4.89 -0.47
CA MET A 84 -2.13 3.60 0.26
C MET A 84 -2.53 2.41 -0.62
N LEU A 85 -2.20 2.47 -1.91
CA LEU A 85 -2.42 1.40 -2.87
C LEU A 85 -1.23 0.46 -2.86
N TYR A 86 -1.51 -0.82 -2.60
CA TYR A 86 -0.55 -1.89 -2.64
C TYR A 86 -0.89 -2.85 -3.79
N PRO A 87 0.12 -3.44 -4.45
CA PRO A 87 -0.13 -4.52 -5.40
C PRO A 87 -1.02 -5.59 -4.74
N TYR A 88 -2.07 -6.00 -5.45
CA TYR A 88 -2.88 -7.12 -5.01
C TYR A 88 -2.05 -8.40 -5.09
N ASN A 89 -2.08 -9.21 -4.03
CA ASN A 89 -1.42 -10.50 -4.02
C ASN A 89 -2.16 -11.45 -4.97
N ILE A 90 -1.49 -11.92 -6.01
CA ILE A 90 -2.06 -12.90 -6.95
C ILE A 90 -2.39 -14.17 -6.16
N GLN A 91 -3.68 -14.46 -6.01
CA GLN A 91 -4.14 -15.72 -5.45
C GLN A 91 -4.24 -16.73 -6.58
N ILE A 92 -3.38 -17.76 -6.54
CA ILE A 92 -3.47 -18.89 -7.46
C ILE A 92 -4.55 -19.81 -6.89
N VAL A 93 -5.68 -19.90 -7.59
CA VAL A 93 -6.81 -20.75 -7.23
C VAL A 93 -6.97 -21.87 -8.27
N HIS A 94 -7.59 -22.99 -7.88
CA HIS A 94 -7.96 -24.03 -8.83
C HIS A 94 -8.93 -23.45 -9.88
N GLN A 95 -8.85 -23.96 -11.11
CA GLN A 95 -9.75 -23.58 -12.18
C GLN A 95 -11.18 -23.98 -11.79
N LEU A 96 -12.10 -23.02 -11.76
CA LEU A 96 -13.50 -23.31 -11.46
C LEU A 96 -14.21 -23.87 -12.69
N SER A 97 -14.86 -25.01 -12.53
CA SER A 97 -15.85 -25.51 -13.49
C SER A 97 -17.16 -24.71 -13.37
N PRO A 98 -17.99 -24.64 -14.43
CA PRO A 98 -19.31 -24.02 -14.33
C PRO A 98 -20.20 -24.65 -13.26
N GLN A 99 -19.99 -25.93 -12.95
CA GLN A 99 -20.75 -26.70 -11.96
C GLN A 99 -20.28 -26.43 -10.51
N ASP A 100 -19.08 -25.89 -10.32
CA ASP A 100 -18.56 -25.64 -8.97
C ASP A 100 -19.37 -24.57 -8.23
N ARG A 101 -19.89 -23.56 -8.96
CA ARG A 101 -20.69 -22.49 -8.37
C ARG A 101 -21.99 -23.02 -7.75
N PRO A 102 -22.87 -23.75 -8.47
CA PRO A 102 -24.08 -24.32 -7.87
C PRO A 102 -23.76 -25.32 -6.76
N ASN A 103 -22.76 -26.19 -6.93
CA ASN A 103 -22.39 -27.18 -5.91
C ASN A 103 -21.91 -26.52 -4.60
N ARG A 104 -21.12 -25.44 -4.70
CA ARG A 104 -20.69 -24.67 -3.51
C ARG A 104 -21.84 -23.95 -2.81
N LEU A 105 -22.82 -23.44 -3.57
CA LEU A 105 -24.02 -22.82 -2.99
C LEU A 105 -24.88 -23.88 -2.28
N GLU A 106 -25.15 -25.02 -2.92
CA GLU A 106 -25.88 -26.14 -2.31
C GLU A 106 -25.20 -26.60 -1.01
N PHE A 107 -23.88 -26.78 -1.02
CA PHE A 107 -23.11 -27.09 0.18
C PHE A 107 -23.27 -26.03 1.27
N SER A 108 -23.22 -24.74 0.93
CA SER A 108 -23.38 -23.65 1.91
C SER A 108 -24.75 -23.65 2.57
N TYR A 109 -25.82 -23.89 1.79
CA TYR A 109 -27.18 -24.00 2.31
C TYR A 109 -27.33 -25.23 3.21
N ASN A 110 -26.76 -26.38 2.81
CA ASN A 110 -26.80 -27.61 3.60
C ASN A 110 -26.08 -27.43 4.95
N ILE A 111 -24.91 -26.79 4.97
CA ILE A 111 -24.20 -26.45 6.22
C ILE A 111 -25.05 -25.55 7.11
N GLN A 112 -25.70 -24.53 6.54
CA GLN A 112 -26.55 -23.63 7.30
C GLN A 112 -27.74 -24.35 7.93
N ILE A 113 -28.39 -25.26 7.20
CA ILE A 113 -29.48 -26.11 7.70
C ILE A 113 -28.97 -26.97 8.86
N VAL A 114 -27.85 -27.68 8.69
CA VAL A 114 -27.27 -28.54 9.75
C VAL A 114 -26.92 -27.76 11.02
N HIS A 115 -26.47 -26.50 10.88
CA HIS A 115 -26.20 -25.64 12.03
C HIS A 115 -27.47 -25.27 12.82
N GLN A 116 -28.63 -25.20 12.15
CA GLN A 116 -29.92 -24.90 12.78
C GLN A 116 -30.58 -26.14 13.41
N LEU A 117 -30.09 -27.36 13.11
CA LEU A 117 -30.59 -28.59 13.70
C LEU A 117 -30.07 -28.79 15.14
N SER A 118 -30.92 -29.42 15.97
CA SER A 118 -30.51 -29.89 17.30
C SER A 118 -29.36 -30.89 17.18
N PRO A 119 -28.42 -30.97 18.14
CA PRO A 119 -27.24 -31.82 18.04
C PRO A 119 -27.52 -33.29 17.73
N GLN A 120 -28.63 -33.83 18.26
CA GLN A 120 -29.07 -35.20 18.03
C GLN A 120 -29.58 -35.49 16.61
N ASP A 121 -29.98 -34.47 15.86
CA ASP A 121 -30.53 -34.58 14.50
C ASP A 121 -29.48 -34.29 13.42
N ARG A 122 -28.23 -34.02 13.82
CA ARG A 122 -27.15 -33.73 12.87
C ARG A 122 -26.64 -35.03 12.24
N PRO A 123 -26.40 -35.04 10.91
CA PRO A 123 -25.81 -36.20 10.27
C PRO A 123 -24.39 -36.46 10.79
N ASN A 124 -24.07 -37.73 10.99
CA ASN A 124 -22.73 -38.15 11.40
C ASN A 124 -21.71 -37.86 10.29
N ARG A 125 -20.42 -37.76 10.64
CA ARG A 125 -19.34 -37.38 9.70
C ARG A 125 -19.30 -38.24 8.43
N LEU A 126 -19.63 -39.53 8.52
CA LEU A 126 -19.72 -40.44 7.36
C LEU A 126 -20.90 -40.11 6.44
N GLU A 127 -22.10 -39.88 6.99
CA GLU A 127 -23.31 -39.50 6.25
C GLU A 127 -23.12 -38.17 5.51
N PHE A 128 -22.48 -37.21 6.18
CA PHE A 128 -22.15 -35.91 5.61
C PHE A 128 -21.17 -36.02 4.43
N CYS A 129 -20.13 -36.86 4.55
CA CYS A 129 -19.17 -37.08 3.46
C CYS A 129 -19.77 -37.87 2.29
N GLN A 130 -20.68 -38.82 2.52
CA GLN A 130 -21.29 -39.62 1.46
C GLN A 130 -22.26 -38.79 0.58
N GLN A 131 -22.95 -37.80 1.15
CA GLN A 131 -23.79 -36.87 0.38
C GLN A 131 -22.98 -35.84 -0.45
N LEU A 132 -21.70 -35.64 -0.12
CA LEU A 132 -20.83 -34.65 -0.77
C LEU A 132 -19.95 -35.18 -1.90
N ILE A 133 -19.86 -36.50 -2.06
CA ILE A 133 -18.91 -37.16 -2.98
C ILE A 133 -19.59 -37.70 -4.26
N VAL A 134 -20.93 -37.73 -4.34
CA VAL A 134 -21.68 -38.47 -5.40
C VAL A 134 -22.60 -37.59 -6.26
N LYS A 135 -22.25 -36.33 -6.55
CA LYS A 135 -22.90 -35.56 -7.62
C LYS A 135 -21.90 -34.81 -8.49
#